data_AF-A0AAV1YJU7-F1
#
_entry.id   AF-A0AAV1YJU7-F1
#
_cell.length_a   1.000
_cell.length_b   1.000
_cell.length_c   1.000
_cell.angle_alpha   90.00
_cell.angle_beta   90.00
_cell.angle_gamma   90.00
#
_symmetry.space_group_name_H-M   'P 1'
#
loop_
_entity.id
_entity.type
_entity.pdbx_description
1 polymer ?
#
loop_
_entity_poly.entity_id
_entity_poly.type
_entity_poly.pdbx_seq_one_letter_code
_entity_poly.pdbx_strand_id
1 'polypeptide(L)' 'MLKNIAGETEEEYSTRLANNLEELIVKEGPDTIAAFIAEPVTGAGGVIPPPATYFEKIQAVLKKYDILFVADEVFP' A
#
# COMPACT_ATOMS: atom_id res chain seq x y z
N MET A 1 -10.34 7.90 -2.79
CA MET A 1 -10.19 6.99 -1.65
C MET A 1 -11.19 5.85 -1.81
N LEU A 2 -10.74 4.61 -1.72
CA LEU A 2 -11.65 3.45 -1.67
C LEU A 2 -12.48 3.60 -0.39
N LYS A 3 -13.81 3.66 -0.53
CA LYS A 3 -14.69 3.68 0.64
C LYS A 3 -14.60 2.32 1.33
N ASN A 4 -14.47 2.31 2.66
CA ASN A 4 -14.55 1.08 3.44
C ASN A 4 -15.87 0.37 3.12
N ILE A 5 -15.80 -0.95 2.94
CA ILE A 5 -17.01 -1.77 2.80
C ILE A 5 -17.67 -1.82 4.18
N ALA A 6 -18.99 -1.70 4.25
CA ALA A 6 -19.70 -1.71 5.52
C ALA A 6 -19.44 -3.03 6.28
N GLY A 7 -18.89 -2.94 7.49
CA GLY A 7 -18.55 -4.10 8.33
C GLY A 7 -17.15 -4.67 8.13
N GLU A 8 -16.34 -4.12 7.22
CA GLU A 8 -14.95 -4.52 6.99
C GLU A 8 -14.05 -4.07 8.15
N THR A 9 -13.25 -4.99 8.67
CA THR A 9 -12.21 -4.70 9.67
C THR A 9 -11.01 -4.01 9.01
N GLU A 10 -10.16 -3.33 9.81
CA GLU A 10 -8.95 -2.71 9.26
C GLU A 10 -7.98 -3.72 8.63
N GLU A 11 -7.90 -4.93 9.17
CA GLU A 11 -7.05 -5.97 8.61
C GLU A 11 -7.58 -6.48 7.27
N GLU A 12 -8.90 -6.69 7.14
CA GLU A 12 -9.54 -7.05 5.87
C GLU A 12 -9.35 -5.94 4.84
N TYR A 13 -9.49 -4.68 5.26
CA TYR A 13 -9.23 -3.54 4.40
C TYR A 13 -7.78 -3.53 3.90
N SER A 14 -6.80 -3.73 4.79
CA SER A 14 -5.39 -3.86 4.40
C SER A 14 -5.13 -5.05 3.46
N THR A 15 -5.79 -6.19 3.66
CA THR A 15 -5.73 -7.32 2.71
C THR A 15 -6.24 -6.92 1.33
N ARG A 16 -7.39 -6.24 1.27
CA ARG A 16 -7.97 -5.79 0.00
C ARG A 16 -7.06 -4.79 -0.70
N LEU A 17 -6.44 -3.87 0.03
CA LEU A 17 -5.47 -2.93 -0.57
C LEU A 17 -4.23 -3.64 -1.12
N ALA A 18 -3.71 -4.64 -0.42
CA ALA A 18 -2.58 -5.45 -0.89
C ALA A 18 -2.95 -6.25 -2.16
N ASN A 19 -4.14 -6.86 -2.20
CA ASN A 19 -4.64 -7.56 -3.39
C ASN A 19 -4.80 -6.60 -4.57
N ASN A 20 -5.35 -5.41 -4.35
CA ASN A 20 -5.49 -4.39 -5.40
C ASN A 20 -4.11 -3.95 -5.95
N LEU A 21 -3.11 -3.81 -5.07
CA LEU A 21 -1.74 -3.50 -5.49
C LEU A 21 -1.16 -4.63 -6.35
N GLU A 22 -1.34 -5.89 -5.93
CA GLU A 22 -0.86 -7.04 -6.68
C GLU A 22 -1.54 -7.18 -8.04
N GLU A 23 -2.87 -7.00 -8.10
CA GLU A 23 -3.63 -6.96 -9.36
C GLU A 23 -3.09 -5.88 -10.31
N LEU A 24 -2.77 -4.69 -9.78
CA LEU A 24 -2.19 -3.62 -10.56
C LEU A 24 -0.78 -3.97 -11.06
N ILE A 25 0.08 -4.52 -10.21
CA ILE A 25 1.43 -4.96 -10.58
C ILE A 25 1.37 -6.00 -11.72
N VAL A 26 0.50 -7.01 -11.60
CA VAL A 26 0.33 -8.04 -12.63
C VAL A 26 -0.20 -7.44 -13.92
N LYS A 27 -1.16 -6.50 -13.83
CA LYS A 27 -1.76 -5.85 -15.00
C LYS A 27 -0.75 -5.01 -15.78
N GLU A 28 0.08 -4.21 -15.09
CA GLU A 28 1.08 -3.35 -15.75
C GLU A 28 2.33 -4.15 -16.18
N GLY A 29 2.54 -5.34 -15.60
CA GLY A 29 3.71 -6.18 -15.85
C GLY A 29 4.80 -5.88 -14.82
N PRO A 30 5.20 -6.84 -13.96
CA PRO A 30 6.14 -6.61 -12.86
C PRO A 30 7.48 -5.99 -13.31
N ASP A 31 8.00 -6.41 -14.46
CA ASP A 31 9.28 -5.94 -15.00
C ASP A 31 9.25 -4.46 -15.45
N THR A 32 8.09 -3.81 -15.41
CA THR A 32 7.92 -2.40 -15.77
C THR A 32 7.90 -1.46 -14.55
N ILE A 33 7.88 -2.01 -13.32
CA ILE A 33 7.72 -1.24 -12.09
C ILE A 33 9.01 -1.29 -11.28
N ALA A 34 9.66 -0.14 -11.10
CA ALA A 34 10.90 -0.06 -10.34
C ALA A 34 10.69 0.07 -8.82
N ALA A 35 9.70 0.84 -8.38
CA ALA A 35 9.54 1.20 -6.98
C ALA A 35 8.09 1.54 -6.62
N PHE A 36 7.77 1.38 -5.34
CA PHE A 36 6.60 1.91 -4.65
C PHE A 36 7.06 2.91 -3.61
N ILE A 37 6.42 4.08 -3.56
CA ILE A 37 6.71 5.16 -2.60
C ILE A 37 5.50 5.41 -1.70
N ALA A 38 5.73 5.58 -0.40
CA ALA A 38 4.68 5.96 0.55
C ALA A 38 5.22 6.73 1.76
N GLU A 39 4.42 7.69 2.23
CA GLU A 39 4.59 8.30 3.55
C GLU A 39 4.19 7.31 4.66
N PRO A 40 4.95 7.16 5.76
CA PRO A 40 4.56 6.30 6.88
C PRO A 40 3.23 6.72 7.54
N VAL A 41 2.95 8.03 7.54
CA VAL A 41 1.67 8.64 7.93
C VAL A 41 1.42 9.74 6.92
N THR A 42 0.26 9.72 6.25
CA THR A 42 -0.01 10.71 5.21
C THR A 42 -0.27 12.08 5.84
N GLY A 43 0.66 13.02 5.68
CA GLY A 43 0.64 14.35 6.30
C GLY A 43 -0.37 15.28 5.62
N ALA A 44 -0.07 15.69 4.37
CA ALA A 44 -0.89 16.64 3.60
C ALA A 44 -2.33 16.15 3.33
N GLY A 45 -2.57 14.84 3.46
CA GLY A 45 -3.89 14.23 3.37
C GLY A 45 -4.77 14.38 4.62
N GLY A 46 -4.23 14.92 5.72
CA GLY A 46 -4.97 15.14 6.97
C GLY A 46 -4.47 14.31 8.16
N VAL A 47 -3.18 14.00 8.22
CA VAL A 47 -2.56 13.16 9.27
C VAL A 47 -3.28 11.82 9.39
N ILE A 48 -3.10 10.97 8.38
CA ILE A 48 -3.80 9.69 8.26
C ILE A 48 -2.83 8.55 8.57
N PRO A 49 -2.97 7.87 9.72
CA PRO A 49 -2.25 6.64 9.99
C PRO A 49 -2.67 5.54 9.01
N PRO A 50 -1.75 4.62 8.65
CA PRO A 50 -2.11 3.46 7.87
C PRO A 50 -3.04 2.53 8.66
N PRO A 51 -3.96 1.80 8.00
CA PRO A 51 -4.77 0.79 8.67
C PRO A 51 -3.89 -0.34 9.24
N ALA A 52 -4.41 -1.06 10.24
CA ALA A 52 -3.70 -2.20 10.84
C ALA A 52 -3.14 -3.16 9.78
N THR A 53 -1.88 -3.59 9.96
CA THR A 53 -1.13 -4.53 9.08
C THR A 53 -0.84 -4.04 7.66
N TYR A 54 -1.18 -2.81 7.28
CA TYR A 54 -1.02 -2.30 5.90
C TYR A 54 0.39 -2.50 5.34
N PHE A 55 1.41 -1.91 5.98
CA PHE A 55 2.79 -1.96 5.46
C PHE A 55 3.40 -3.36 5.48
N GLU A 56 2.97 -4.23 6.40
CA GLU A 56 3.39 -5.64 6.40
C GLU A 56 2.90 -6.33 5.11
N LYS A 57 1.61 -6.16 4.80
CA LYS A 57 0.99 -6.76 3.61
C LYS A 57 1.52 -6.15 2.31
N ILE A 58 1.70 -4.84 2.24
CA ILE A 58 2.26 -4.16 1.07
C ILE A 58 3.70 -4.63 0.81
N GLN A 59 4.56 -4.65 1.83
CA GLN A 59 5.95 -5.10 1.65
C GLN A 59 6.03 -6.58 1.24
N ALA A 60 5.11 -7.43 1.70
CA ALA A 60 5.04 -8.83 1.25
C ALA A 60 4.76 -8.92 -0.26
N VAL A 61 3.85 -8.09 -0.80
CA VAL A 61 3.56 -8.01 -2.24
C VAL A 61 4.77 -7.48 -3.00
N LEU A 62 5.35 -6.36 -2.59
CA LEU A 62 6.50 -5.74 -3.29
C LEU A 62 7.69 -6.70 -3.38
N LYS A 63 7.99 -7.41 -2.28
CA LYS A 63 9.07 -8.40 -2.22
C LYS A 63 8.87 -9.58 -3.18
N LYS A 64 7.61 -9.97 -3.45
CA LYS A 64 7.30 -11.05 -4.41
C LYS A 64 7.73 -10.70 -5.83
N TYR A 65 7.74 -9.41 -6.17
CA TYR A 65 8.00 -8.90 -7.53
C TYR A 65 9.30 -8.11 -7.64
N ASP A 66 10.17 -8.14 -6.61
CA ASP A 66 11.44 -7.41 -6.55
C ASP A 66 11.29 -5.89 -6.76
N ILE A 67 10.21 -5.31 -6.23
CA ILE A 67 9.92 -3.87 -6.32
C ILE A 67 10.46 -3.15 -5.09
N LEU A 68 11.21 -2.06 -5.28
CA LEU A 68 11.76 -1.28 -4.18
C LEU A 68 10.66 -0.59 -3.37
N PHE A 69 10.78 -0.63 -2.05
CA PHE A 69 9.96 0.17 -1.15
C PHE A 69 10.72 1.44 -0.73
N VAL A 70 10.16 2.61 -1.04
CA VAL A 70 10.71 3.91 -0.68
C VAL A 70 9.81 4.55 0.37
N ALA A 71 10.32 4.68 1.59
CA ALA A 71 9.65 5.43 2.64
C ALA A 71 9.93 6.93 2.46
N ASP A 72 8.89 7.72 2.20
CA ASP A 72 8.99 9.18 2.17
C ASP A 72 8.82 9.73 3.59
N GLU A 73 9.93 10.07 4.22
CA GLU A 73 9.97 10.62 5.58
C GLU A 73 9.97 12.17 5.60
N VAL A 74 9.75 12.83 4.46
CA VAL A 74 9.59 14.28 4.44
C VAL A 74 8.22 14.63 5.04
N PHE A 75 8.23 14.96 6.32
CA PHE A 75 7.04 15.40 7.04
C PHE A 75 6.85 16.92 6.84
N PRO A 76 5.74 17.38 6.21
CA PRO A 76 5.41 18.81 6.12
C PRO A 76 4.87 19.39 7.42
#